data_AF-A0A6L2KYU0-F1
#
_entry.id   AF-A0A6L2KYU0-F1
#
_cell.length_a   1.000
_cell.length_b   1.000
_cell.length_c   1.000
_cell.angle_alpha   90.00
_cell.angle_beta   90.00
_cell.angle_gamma   90.00
#
_symmetry.space_group_name_H-M   'P 1'
#
loop_
_entity.id
_entity.type
_entity.pdbx_description
1 polymer ?
#
loop_
_entity_poly.entity_id
_entity_poly.type
_entity_poly.pdbx_seq_one_letter_code
_entity_poly.pdbx_strand_id
1 'polypeptide(L)'
;MILESVENDLLIWPTIEENGVTRTKKYDELFAVEKIQVDCDMKATNIILQGLLADINSLEKECKLYDAFDKFTHIKGESLHKYYLRFTQLINEMNIYSMKMEQFQVNTKFLNSISPEWSKVVTDVKLVKDLHTTNFDQFHAYLEQHELHANEVRLLRERNQDPLAFVANQQMTPPHFNTYQSSYKNPQLQ
;
A
#
# COMPACT_ATOMS: atom_id res chain seq x y z
N MET A 1 29.16 -17.95 18.61
CA MET A 1 28.08 -17.07 19.10
C MET A 1 26.77 -17.87 19.22
N ILE A 2 26.81 -18.97 20.00
CA ILE A 2 25.66 -19.89 20.28
C ILE A 2 25.54 -20.11 21.81
N LEU A 3 26.49 -19.61 22.60
CA LEU A 3 26.56 -19.82 24.05
C LEU A 3 25.59 -18.95 24.86
N GLU A 4 24.92 -17.97 24.24
CA GLU A 4 23.98 -17.07 24.94
C GLU A 4 22.53 -17.58 24.94
N SER A 5 22.23 -18.71 24.29
CA SER A 5 20.86 -19.24 24.22
C SER A 5 20.49 -20.19 25.38
N VAL A 6 21.38 -20.36 26.36
CA VAL A 6 21.22 -21.32 27.47
C VAL A 6 20.33 -20.79 28.61
N GLU A 7 19.93 -19.51 28.57
CA GLU A 7 19.18 -18.88 29.66
C GLU A 7 17.66 -19.12 29.65
N ASN A 8 17.11 -19.74 28.60
CA ASN A 8 15.67 -19.98 28.52
C ASN A 8 15.37 -21.47 28.69
N ASP A 9 14.53 -21.79 29.67
CA ASP A 9 13.92 -23.04 30.18
C ASP A 9 13.61 -24.22 29.21
N LEU A 10 14.09 -24.22 27.97
CA LEU A 10 13.86 -25.25 26.95
C LEU A 10 14.86 -26.41 26.96
N LEU A 11 16.04 -26.24 27.56
CA LEU A 11 17.09 -27.27 27.61
C LEU A 11 17.18 -27.86 29.01
N ILE A 12 16.98 -29.18 29.14
CA ILE A 12 17.26 -29.90 30.38
C ILE A 12 18.78 -30.00 30.54
N TRP A 13 19.36 -29.06 31.28
CA TRP A 13 20.79 -29.03 31.51
C TRP A 13 21.21 -29.97 32.66
N PRO A 14 22.25 -30.82 32.48
CA PRO A 14 22.69 -31.73 33.54
C PRO A 14 23.17 -30.99 34.80
N THR A 15 22.73 -31.46 35.96
CA THR A 15 23.09 -30.89 37.27
C THR A 15 23.97 -31.84 38.09
N ILE A 16 24.64 -31.27 39.09
CA ILE A 16 25.43 -31.98 40.08
C ILE A 16 25.20 -31.37 41.48
N GLU A 17 25.16 -32.22 42.49
CA GLU A 17 25.10 -31.83 43.90
C GLU A 17 26.52 -31.62 44.43
N GLU A 18 26.83 -30.39 44.85
CA GLU A 18 28.11 -30.06 45.47
C GLU A 18 27.83 -29.38 46.82
N ASN A 19 28.25 -30.01 47.92
CA ASN A 19 28.03 -29.52 49.29
C ASN A 19 26.54 -29.29 49.66
N GLY A 20 25.62 -30.11 49.12
CA GLY A 20 24.19 -29.99 49.34
C GLY A 20 23.51 -28.86 48.56
N VAL A 21 24.22 -28.28 47.58
CA VAL A 21 23.68 -27.30 46.64
C VAL A 21 23.70 -27.91 45.24
N THR A 22 22.54 -27.96 44.59
CA THR A 22 22.42 -28.35 43.19
C THR A 22 22.92 -27.22 42.29
N ARG A 23 23.94 -27.47 41.47
CA ARG A 23 24.39 -26.54 40.41
C ARG A 23 24.39 -27.22 39.05
N THR A 24 24.27 -26.43 37.99
CA THR A 24 24.47 -26.93 36.62
C THR A 24 25.93 -27.27 36.35
N LYS A 25 26.19 -28.37 35.64
CA LYS A 25 27.55 -28.76 35.22
C LYS A 25 28.06 -27.79 34.15
N LYS A 26 29.36 -27.51 34.10
CA LYS A 26 29.95 -26.87 32.92
C LYS A 26 30.02 -27.87 31.77
N TYR A 27 30.03 -27.40 30.52
CA TYR A 27 30.12 -28.31 29.37
C TYR A 27 31.34 -29.26 29.47
N ASP A 28 32.48 -28.77 29.95
CA ASP A 28 33.68 -29.59 30.13
C ASP A 28 33.54 -30.68 31.20
N GLU A 29 32.66 -30.48 32.18
CA GLU A 29 32.33 -31.42 33.27
C GLU A 29 31.35 -32.51 32.84
N LEU A 30 30.80 -32.42 31.61
CA LEU A 30 29.86 -33.41 31.07
C LEU A 30 30.56 -34.67 30.59
N PHE A 31 29.95 -35.82 30.87
CA PHE A 31 30.35 -37.08 30.25
C PHE A 31 30.08 -37.04 28.74
N ALA A 32 30.75 -37.91 27.97
CA ALA A 32 30.61 -37.97 26.52
C ALA A 32 29.13 -38.14 26.08
N VAL A 33 28.36 -38.96 26.80
CA VAL A 33 26.93 -39.16 26.51
C VAL A 33 26.08 -37.92 26.80
N GLU A 34 26.37 -37.19 27.89
CA GLU A 34 25.68 -35.94 28.24
C GLU A 34 26.01 -34.84 27.21
N LYS A 35 27.25 -34.77 26.73
CA LYS A 35 27.67 -33.83 25.67
C LYS A 35 26.93 -34.08 24.36
N ILE A 36 26.77 -35.35 23.98
CA ILE A 36 26.01 -35.74 22.78
C ILE A 36 24.55 -35.35 22.93
N GLN A 37 23.94 -35.61 24.09
CA GLN A 37 22.55 -35.24 24.36
C GLN A 37 22.33 -33.73 24.26
N VAL A 38 23.17 -32.93 24.94
CA VAL A 38 23.09 -31.46 24.91
C VAL A 38 23.28 -30.92 23.48
N ASP A 39 24.20 -31.47 22.69
CA ASP A 39 24.40 -31.06 21.29
C ASP A 39 23.17 -31.38 20.42
N CYS A 40 22.58 -32.56 20.60
CA CYS A 40 21.33 -32.94 19.93
C CYS A 40 20.17 -32.02 20.32
N ASP A 41 19.99 -31.74 21.61
CA ASP A 41 18.91 -30.89 22.12
C ASP A 41 19.07 -29.43 21.67
N MET A 42 20.32 -28.93 21.61
CA MET A 42 20.64 -27.61 21.07
C MET A 42 20.33 -27.53 19.58
N LYS A 43 20.66 -28.58 18.80
CA LYS A 43 20.31 -28.65 17.37
C LYS A 43 18.80 -28.69 17.16
N ALA A 44 18.09 -29.51 17.94
CA ALA A 44 16.63 -29.60 17.89
C ALA A 44 15.97 -28.24 18.21
N THR A 45 16.42 -27.59 19.30
CA THR A 45 15.94 -26.27 19.70
C THR A 45 16.20 -25.23 18.62
N ASN A 46 17.39 -25.20 18.02
CA ASN A 46 17.68 -24.27 16.93
C ASN A 46 16.78 -24.52 15.72
N ILE A 47 16.56 -25.77 15.31
CA ILE A 47 15.65 -26.11 14.20
C ILE A 47 14.22 -25.60 14.50
N ILE A 48 13.74 -25.81 15.73
CA ILE A 48 12.41 -25.34 16.16
C ILE A 48 12.35 -23.81 16.12
N LEU A 49 13.34 -23.12 16.69
CA LEU A 49 13.40 -21.66 16.71
C LEU A 49 13.45 -21.06 15.30
N GLN A 50 14.21 -21.66 14.38
CA GLN A 50 14.24 -21.20 12.99
C GLN A 50 12.89 -21.35 12.30
N GLY A 51 12.19 -22.48 12.53
CA GLY A 51 10.82 -22.67 12.04
C GLY A 51 9.86 -21.62 12.59
N LEU A 52 9.86 -21.41 13.90
CA LEU A 52 8.99 -20.42 14.56
C LEU A 52 9.27 -18.99 14.10
N LEU A 53 10.54 -18.61 13.95
CA LEU A 53 10.91 -17.28 13.43
C LEU A 53 10.43 -17.08 11.99
N ALA A 54 10.50 -18.12 11.15
CA ALA A 54 9.99 -18.05 9.78
C ALA A 54 8.46 -17.84 9.77
N ASP A 55 7.72 -18.56 10.61
CA ASP A 55 6.27 -18.43 10.73
C ASP A 55 5.86 -17.04 11.24
N ILE A 56 6.52 -16.55 12.29
CA ILE A 56 6.27 -15.20 12.85
C ILE A 56 6.55 -14.13 11.78
N ASN A 57 7.66 -14.23 11.07
CA ASN A 57 8.01 -13.28 10.00
C ASN A 57 7.00 -13.33 8.84
N SER A 58 6.49 -14.52 8.49
CA SER A 58 5.45 -14.67 7.48
C SER A 58 4.15 -13.99 7.92
N LEU A 59 3.72 -14.24 9.16
CA LEU A 59 2.52 -13.62 9.73
C LEU A 59 2.64 -12.10 9.82
N GLU A 60 3.80 -11.59 10.25
CA GLU A 60 4.04 -10.14 10.32
C GLU A 60 3.89 -9.47 8.94
N LYS A 61 4.41 -10.12 7.89
CA LYS A 61 4.27 -9.63 6.51
C LYS A 61 2.82 -9.69 6.02
N GLU A 62 2.11 -10.76 6.32
CA GLU A 62 0.69 -10.89 5.99
C GLU A 62 -0.13 -9.75 6.62
N CYS A 63 0.08 -9.47 7.90
CA CYS A 63 -0.56 -8.35 8.61
C CYS A 63 -0.25 -7.00 7.94
N LYS A 64 1.03 -6.74 7.60
CA LYS A 64 1.44 -5.50 6.93
C LYS A 64 0.77 -5.33 5.57
N LEU A 65 0.61 -6.41 4.80
CA LEU A 65 -0.03 -6.38 3.49
C LEU A 65 -1.53 -6.15 3.60
N TYR A 66 -2.22 -6.77 4.56
CA TYR A 66 -3.63 -6.47 4.84
C TYR A 66 -3.83 -5.02 5.24
N ASP A 67 -2.96 -4.48 6.10
CA ASP A 67 -2.97 -3.08 6.49
C ASP A 67 -2.75 -2.14 5.29
N ALA A 68 -1.80 -2.46 4.42
CA ALA A 68 -1.53 -1.70 3.21
C ALA A 68 -2.71 -1.74 2.24
N PHE A 69 -3.37 -2.91 2.11
CA PHE A 69 -4.59 -3.06 1.35
C PHE A 69 -5.72 -2.24 1.94
N ASP A 70 -6.02 -2.36 3.23
CA ASP A 70 -7.10 -1.61 3.86
C ASP A 70 -6.89 -0.09 3.78
N LYS A 71 -5.66 0.38 3.92
CA LYS A 71 -5.34 1.82 3.83
C LYS A 71 -5.08 2.28 2.39
N PHE A 72 -5.17 1.39 1.40
CA PHE A 72 -4.89 1.72 0.00
C PHE A 72 -5.85 2.78 -0.50
N THR A 73 -5.29 3.90 -0.97
CA THR A 73 -6.03 5.04 -1.51
C THR A 73 -5.26 5.68 -2.65
N HIS A 74 -6.00 6.35 -3.52
CA HIS A 74 -5.45 7.16 -4.60
C HIS A 74 -4.73 8.39 -4.02
N ILE A 75 -3.46 8.56 -4.38
CA ILE A 75 -2.61 9.67 -3.96
C ILE A 75 -2.94 10.92 -4.80
N LYS A 76 -3.23 12.04 -4.13
CA LYS A 76 -3.50 13.31 -4.81
C LYS A 76 -2.41 13.65 -5.84
N GLY A 77 -2.82 13.87 -7.09
CA GLY A 77 -1.94 14.25 -8.19
C GLY A 77 -1.25 13.08 -8.91
N GLU A 78 -1.48 11.83 -8.51
CA GLU A 78 -1.04 10.69 -9.32
C GLU A 78 -1.94 10.47 -10.54
N SER A 79 -1.38 9.86 -11.59
CA SER A 79 -2.16 9.45 -12.77
C SER A 79 -2.87 8.12 -12.51
N LEU A 80 -3.94 7.85 -13.27
CA LEU A 80 -4.66 6.57 -13.22
C LEU A 80 -3.71 5.37 -13.45
N HIS A 81 -2.79 5.50 -14.40
CA HIS A 81 -1.80 4.47 -14.70
C HIS A 81 -0.87 4.18 -13.49
N LYS A 82 -0.39 5.23 -12.80
CA LYS A 82 0.46 5.06 -11.61
C LYS A 82 -0.30 4.41 -10.46
N TYR A 83 -1.57 4.80 -10.27
CA TYR A 83 -2.48 4.17 -9.33
C TYR A 83 -2.63 2.66 -9.61
N TYR A 84 -2.90 2.31 -10.88
CA TYR A 84 -3.04 0.93 -11.33
C TYR A 84 -1.79 0.09 -11.07
N LEU A 85 -0.60 0.62 -11.39
CA LEU A 85 0.66 -0.09 -11.12
C LEU A 85 0.86 -0.37 -9.64
N ARG A 86 0.60 0.62 -8.76
CA ARG A 86 0.70 0.44 -7.30
C ARG A 86 -0.27 -0.61 -6.79
N PHE A 87 -1.50 -0.60 -7.28
CA PHE A 87 -2.50 -1.59 -6.89
C PHE A 87 -2.11 -3.00 -7.37
N THR A 88 -1.66 -3.13 -8.61
CA THR A 88 -1.20 -4.40 -9.18
C THR A 88 -0.02 -4.98 -8.40
N GLN A 89 0.95 -4.13 -8.03
CA GLN A 89 2.08 -4.53 -7.18
C GLN A 89 1.62 -5.08 -5.84
N LEU A 90 0.70 -4.38 -5.16
CA LEU A 90 0.14 -4.82 -3.89
C LEU A 90 -0.57 -6.18 -4.01
N ILE A 91 -1.43 -6.35 -5.01
CA ILE A 91 -2.14 -7.62 -5.24
C ILE A 91 -1.15 -8.76 -5.55
N ASN A 92 -0.11 -8.48 -6.34
CA ASN A 92 0.92 -9.47 -6.64
C ASN A 92 1.71 -9.88 -5.40
N GLU A 93 2.07 -8.93 -4.53
CA GLU A 93 2.72 -9.22 -3.25
C GLU A 93 1.83 -10.10 -2.37
N MET A 94 0.55 -9.76 -2.22
CA MET A 94 -0.42 -10.59 -1.48
C MET A 94 -0.49 -12.02 -2.04
N ASN A 95 -0.54 -12.16 -3.37
CA ASN A 95 -0.58 -13.47 -4.03
C ASN A 95 0.71 -14.28 -3.81
N ILE A 96 1.88 -13.65 -3.76
CA ILE A 96 3.17 -14.31 -3.48
C ILE A 96 3.16 -14.94 -2.08
N TYR A 97 2.56 -14.25 -1.09
CA TYR A 97 2.37 -14.79 0.26
C TYR A 97 1.15 -15.72 0.38
N SER A 98 0.59 -16.19 -0.75
CA SER A 98 -0.58 -17.07 -0.81
C SER A 98 -1.83 -16.50 -0.13
N MET A 99 -1.91 -15.18 0.04
CA MET A 99 -3.09 -14.50 0.56
C MET A 99 -4.17 -14.48 -0.53
N LYS A 100 -5.16 -15.37 -0.41
CA LYS A 100 -6.25 -15.46 -1.39
C LYS A 100 -7.31 -14.41 -1.09
N MET A 101 -7.45 -13.44 -1.99
CA MET A 101 -8.53 -12.47 -1.96
C MET A 101 -9.58 -12.82 -3.00
N GLU A 102 -10.86 -12.69 -2.64
CA GLU A 102 -11.93 -12.85 -3.62
C GLU A 102 -11.89 -11.72 -4.64
N GLN A 103 -12.16 -12.06 -5.91
CA GLN A 103 -12.17 -11.09 -7.01
C GLN A 103 -13.07 -9.89 -6.70
N PHE A 104 -14.25 -10.13 -6.12
CA PHE A 104 -15.18 -9.09 -5.70
C PHE A 104 -14.57 -8.11 -4.69
N GLN A 105 -13.78 -8.58 -3.72
CA GLN A 105 -13.14 -7.73 -2.72
C GLN A 105 -12.04 -6.88 -3.34
N VAL A 106 -11.19 -7.49 -4.17
CA VAL A 106 -10.14 -6.78 -4.93
C VAL A 106 -10.75 -5.69 -5.81
N ASN A 107 -11.79 -6.03 -6.55
CA ASN A 107 -12.48 -5.12 -7.45
C ASN A 107 -13.18 -3.97 -6.72
N THR A 108 -13.92 -4.31 -5.66
CA THR A 108 -14.59 -3.31 -4.83
C THR A 108 -13.56 -2.36 -4.22
N LYS A 109 -12.42 -2.88 -3.75
CA LYS A 109 -11.35 -2.07 -3.22
C LYS A 109 -10.75 -1.14 -4.29
N PHE A 110 -10.39 -1.69 -5.46
CA PHE A 110 -9.85 -0.92 -6.58
C PHE A 110 -10.77 0.25 -6.97
N LEU A 111 -12.08 0.02 -7.04
CA LEU A 111 -13.05 1.06 -7.41
C LEU A 111 -13.36 2.05 -6.29
N ASN A 112 -13.33 1.63 -5.03
CA ASN A 112 -13.61 2.52 -3.88
C ASN A 112 -12.40 3.37 -3.49
N SER A 113 -11.19 2.92 -3.82
CA SER A 113 -9.94 3.61 -3.47
C SER A 113 -9.54 4.69 -4.48
N ILE A 114 -10.23 4.79 -5.63
CA ILE A 114 -9.97 5.84 -6.64
C ILE A 114 -10.50 7.21 -6.17
N SER A 115 -9.85 8.30 -6.60
CA SER A 115 -10.22 9.64 -6.17
C SER A 115 -11.65 10.04 -6.56
N PRO A 116 -12.32 10.92 -5.80
CA PRO A 116 -13.74 11.26 -6.00
C PRO A 116 -14.09 11.88 -7.36
N GLU A 117 -13.12 12.40 -8.10
CA GLU A 117 -13.28 12.89 -9.48
C GLU A 117 -13.79 11.80 -10.43
N TRP A 118 -13.54 10.54 -10.11
CA TRP A 118 -13.97 9.37 -10.88
C TRP A 118 -15.34 8.82 -10.46
N SER A 119 -15.99 9.42 -9.45
CA SER A 119 -17.21 8.87 -8.82
C SER A 119 -18.33 8.53 -9.80
N LYS A 120 -18.55 9.33 -10.84
CA LYS A 120 -19.56 9.05 -11.88
C LYS A 120 -19.19 7.79 -12.68
N VAL A 121 -17.97 7.73 -13.20
CA VAL A 121 -17.47 6.58 -13.99
C VAL A 121 -17.48 5.31 -13.14
N VAL A 122 -17.09 5.40 -11.86
CA VAL A 122 -17.14 4.28 -10.91
C VAL A 122 -18.56 3.77 -10.71
N THR A 123 -19.54 4.67 -10.62
CA THR A 123 -20.95 4.30 -10.49
C THR A 123 -21.43 3.56 -11.73
N ASP A 124 -21.09 4.06 -12.91
CA ASP A 124 -21.43 3.40 -14.18
C ASP A 124 -20.79 2.01 -14.29
N VAL A 125 -19.52 1.86 -13.90
CA VAL A 125 -18.83 0.56 -13.85
C VAL A 125 -19.56 -0.42 -12.93
N LYS A 126 -19.92 0.01 -11.71
CA LYS A 126 -20.61 -0.84 -10.73
C LYS A 126 -22.01 -1.27 -11.17
N LEU A 127 -22.66 -0.51 -12.05
CA LEU A 127 -23.97 -0.84 -12.59
C LEU A 127 -23.89 -1.76 -13.83
N VAL A 128 -22.89 -1.54 -14.68
CA VAL A 128 -22.80 -2.20 -16.00
C VAL A 128 -21.94 -3.46 -15.96
N LYS A 129 -20.98 -3.55 -15.04
CA LYS A 129 -20.03 -4.66 -14.97
C LYS A 129 -20.24 -5.49 -13.73
N ASP A 130 -20.13 -6.80 -13.89
CA ASP A 130 -20.18 -7.74 -12.78
C ASP A 130 -18.85 -7.73 -12.01
N LEU A 131 -18.91 -7.28 -10.76
CA LEU A 131 -17.77 -7.21 -9.85
C LEU A 131 -17.24 -8.59 -9.43
N HIS A 132 -17.98 -9.67 -9.63
CA HIS A 132 -17.53 -11.03 -9.27
C HIS A 132 -16.68 -11.68 -10.36
N THR A 133 -16.89 -11.32 -11.63
CA THR A 133 -16.29 -12.01 -12.78
C THR A 133 -15.36 -11.12 -13.60
N THR A 134 -15.59 -9.81 -13.64
CA THR A 134 -14.73 -8.84 -14.32
C THR A 134 -13.47 -8.64 -13.50
N ASN A 135 -12.26 -8.66 -14.08
CA ASN A 135 -11.04 -8.38 -13.30
C ASN A 135 -10.75 -6.86 -13.23
N PHE A 136 -9.89 -6.43 -12.30
CA PHE A 136 -9.57 -5.00 -12.16
C PHE A 136 -8.79 -4.44 -13.35
N ASP A 137 -8.11 -5.28 -14.14
CA ASP A 137 -7.45 -4.86 -15.39
C ASP A 137 -8.47 -4.36 -16.43
N GLN A 138 -9.61 -5.03 -16.53
CA GLN A 138 -10.71 -4.61 -17.40
C GLN A 138 -11.35 -3.31 -16.90
N PHE A 139 -11.42 -3.11 -15.58
CA PHE A 139 -11.85 -1.81 -15.04
C PHE A 139 -10.85 -0.71 -15.34
N HIS A 140 -9.55 -0.98 -15.25
CA HIS A 140 -8.52 -0.02 -15.65
C HIS A 140 -8.69 0.42 -17.11
N ALA A 141 -8.82 -0.54 -18.02
CA ALA A 141 -9.03 -0.24 -19.45
C ALA A 141 -10.31 0.57 -19.70
N TYR A 142 -11.38 0.32 -18.95
CA TYR A 142 -12.60 1.12 -19.03
C TYR A 142 -12.41 2.53 -18.47
N LEU A 143 -11.78 2.68 -17.31
CA LEU A 143 -11.50 3.97 -16.69
C LEU A 143 -10.61 4.83 -17.60
N GLU A 144 -9.62 4.24 -18.26
CA GLU A 144 -8.73 4.93 -19.21
C GLU A 144 -9.52 5.58 -20.36
N GLN A 145 -10.59 4.94 -20.85
CA GLN A 145 -11.45 5.52 -21.89
C GLN A 145 -12.23 6.77 -21.42
N HIS A 146 -12.44 6.90 -20.11
CA HIS A 146 -13.18 7.99 -19.49
C HIS A 146 -12.27 9.02 -18.81
N GLU A 147 -10.95 8.97 -19.04
CA GLU A 147 -9.97 9.84 -18.39
C GLU A 147 -10.21 11.33 -18.67
N LEU A 148 -10.64 11.69 -19.88
CA LEU A 148 -10.98 13.07 -20.22
C LEU A 148 -12.07 13.64 -19.30
N HIS A 149 -13.13 12.86 -19.07
CA HIS A 149 -14.24 13.29 -18.22
C HIS A 149 -13.80 13.48 -16.75
N ALA A 150 -12.99 12.55 -16.24
CA ALA A 150 -12.45 12.66 -14.89
C ALA A 150 -11.53 13.89 -14.73
N ASN A 151 -10.72 14.19 -15.75
CA ASN A 151 -9.83 15.36 -15.76
C ASN A 151 -10.60 16.69 -15.79
N GLU A 152 -11.72 16.77 -16.51
CA GLU A 152 -12.61 17.95 -16.48
C GLU A 152 -13.19 18.18 -15.08
N VAL A 153 -13.69 17.12 -14.43
CA VAL A 153 -14.22 17.19 -13.06
C VAL A 153 -13.15 17.62 -12.08
N ARG A 154 -11.92 17.11 -12.22
CA ARG A 154 -10.76 17.52 -11.41
C ARG A 154 -10.48 19.01 -11.54
N LEU A 155 -10.33 19.51 -12.77
CA LEU A 155 -10.03 20.92 -13.06
C LEU A 155 -11.14 21.85 -12.53
N LEU A 156 -12.40 21.45 -12.67
CA LEU A 156 -13.53 22.20 -12.14
C LEU A 156 -13.49 22.26 -10.60
N ARG A 157 -13.19 21.13 -9.94
CA ARG A 157 -13.05 21.07 -8.48
C ARG A 157 -11.92 21.98 -8.01
N GLU A 158 -10.76 21.91 -8.65
CA GLU A 158 -9.59 22.74 -8.32
C GLU A 158 -9.89 24.24 -8.47
N ARG A 159 -10.56 24.64 -9.57
CA ARG A 159 -11.00 26.04 -9.77
C ARG A 159 -11.96 26.53 -8.71
N ASN A 160 -12.79 25.65 -8.16
CA ASN A 160 -13.79 26.00 -7.14
C ASN A 160 -13.29 25.89 -5.70
N GLN A 161 -12.11 25.29 -5.46
CA GLN A 161 -11.51 25.17 -4.12
C GLN A 161 -10.83 26.46 -3.64
N ASP A 162 -10.38 27.32 -4.55
CA ASP A 162 -9.82 28.64 -4.23
C ASP A 162 -10.47 29.74 -5.10
N PRO A 163 -11.59 30.33 -4.61
CA PRO A 163 -12.30 31.38 -5.31
C PRO A 163 -11.45 32.63 -5.58
N LEU A 164 -10.43 32.91 -4.74
CA LEU A 164 -9.59 34.10 -4.85
C LEU A 164 -8.51 33.94 -5.93
N ALA A 165 -7.89 32.75 -6.03
CA ALA A 165 -6.94 32.44 -7.09
C ALA A 165 -7.57 32.44 -8.50
N PHE A 166 -8.85 32.08 -8.60
CA PHE A 166 -9.59 32.12 -9.87
C PHE A 166 -9.82 33.56 -10.36
N VAL A 167 -10.28 34.47 -9.47
CA VAL A 167 -10.53 35.88 -9.80
C VAL A 167 -9.23 36.60 -10.19
N ALA A 168 -8.12 36.31 -9.52
CA ALA A 168 -6.81 36.89 -9.83
C ALA A 168 -6.31 36.52 -11.24
N ASN A 169 -6.53 35.28 -11.70
CA ASN A 169 -6.09 34.83 -13.02
C ASN A 169 -6.95 35.38 -14.17
N GLN A 170 -8.24 35.66 -13.94
CA GLN A 170 -9.09 36.32 -14.94
C GLN A 170 -8.72 37.79 -15.17
N GLN A 171 -8.04 38.44 -14.22
CA GLN A 171 -7.61 39.83 -14.35
C GLN A 171 -6.33 40.01 -15.20
N MET A 172 -5.63 38.93 -15.56
CA MET A 172 -4.38 38.99 -16.34
C MET A 172 -4.56 38.85 -17.85
N THR A 173 -5.76 38.58 -18.37
CA THR A 173 -6.01 38.76 -19.81
C THR A 173 -6.20 40.24 -20.11
N PRO A 174 -5.33 40.88 -20.92
CA PRO A 174 -5.52 42.29 -21.28
C PRO A 174 -6.86 42.44 -21.99
N PRO A 175 -7.70 43.43 -21.64
CA PRO A 175 -8.84 43.76 -22.46
C PRO A 175 -8.31 44.22 -23.83
N HIS A 176 -8.64 43.48 -24.89
CA HIS A 176 -8.52 43.95 -26.26
C HIS A 176 -9.47 45.15 -26.42
N PHE A 177 -8.97 46.36 -26.11
CA PHE A 177 -9.66 47.59 -26.46
C PHE A 177 -9.59 47.77 -27.98
N ASN A 178 -10.65 47.37 -28.67
CA ASN A 178 -10.90 47.77 -30.04
C ASN A 178 -11.07 49.30 -30.10
N THR A 179 -10.05 49.98 -30.60
CA THR A 179 -10.13 51.43 -30.84
C THR A 179 -10.93 51.66 -32.13
N TYR A 180 -12.22 51.92 -32.00
CA TYR A 180 -12.99 52.54 -33.08
C TYR A 180 -12.55 54.00 -33.19
N GLN A 181 -11.72 54.33 -34.19
CA GLN A 181 -11.51 55.72 -34.59
C GLN A 181 -12.75 56.21 -35.35
N SER A 182 -13.58 57.02 -34.69
CA SER A 182 -14.64 57.79 -35.35
C SER A 182 -14.04 59.07 -35.93
N SER A 183 -13.98 59.16 -37.26
CA SER A 183 -13.58 60.35 -38.00
C SER A 183 -14.78 61.31 -38.09
N TYR A 184 -14.76 62.37 -37.29
CA TYR A 184 -15.67 63.52 -37.50
C TYR A 184 -15.03 64.50 -38.48
N LYS A 185 -15.55 64.54 -39.72
CA LYS A 185 -15.34 65.64 -40.67
C LYS A 185 -16.29 66.79 -40.32
N ASN A 186 -15.73 67.97 -40.15
CA ASN A 186 -16.45 69.23 -39.94
C ASN A 186 -16.67 69.91 -41.32
N PRO A 187 -17.89 70.31 -41.73
CA PRO A 187 -18.08 71.16 -42.90
C PRO A 187 -18.08 72.65 -42.49
N GLN A 188 -17.17 73.40 -43.09
CA GLN A 188 -17.21 74.87 -43.14
C GLN A 188 -18.41 75.31 -43.99
N LEU A 189 -19.23 76.23 -43.47
CA LEU A 189 -20.25 76.95 -44.22
C LEU A 189 -19.79 78.40 -44.40
N GLN A 190 -19.78 78.81 -45.67
CA GLN A 190 -19.55 80.15 -46.18
C GLN A 190 -20.86 80.95 -46.19
#